data_AF-A0A0F8YP68-F1
#
_entry.id   AF-A0A0F8YP68-F1
#
_cell.length_a   1.000
_cell.length_b   1.000
_cell.length_c   1.000
_cell.angle_alpha   90.00
_cell.angle_beta   90.00
_cell.angle_gamma   90.00
#
_symmetry.space_group_name_H-M   'P 1'
#
loop_
_entity.id
_entity.type
_entity.pdbx_description
1 polymer ?
#
loop_
_entity_poly.entity_id
_entity_poly.type
_entity_poly.pdbx_seq_one_letter_code
_entity_poly.pdbx_strand_id
1 'polypeptide(L)'
;MKNKDIIPLINGIIKLAEIKGTKFQYCLIKNRKKLLEEHKTIIESLEKVPESFKDVEEKYIKERDDLLNKYCEKDKSGNIIKAANGQMTINKPDQFLKDEKKLKEKYPEYITELDKIDKKNEVLLNTDCNV
;
A
#
# COMPACT_ATOMS: atom_id res chain seq x y z
N MET A 1 19.58 8.17 -3.47
CA MET A 1 18.21 7.88 -3.96
C MET A 1 17.50 7.21 -2.80
N LYS A 2 16.24 7.53 -2.52
CA LYS A 2 15.55 6.95 -1.37
C LYS A 2 14.84 5.65 -1.77
N ASN A 3 14.65 4.75 -0.81
CA ASN A 3 13.96 3.47 -1.03
C ASN A 3 12.55 3.66 -1.63
N LYS A 4 11.84 4.73 -1.25
CA LYS A 4 10.54 5.08 -1.84
C LYS A 4 10.57 5.39 -3.34
N ASP A 5 11.71 5.81 -3.88
CA ASP A 5 11.85 6.21 -5.28
C ASP A 5 11.98 4.99 -6.22
N ILE A 6 12.29 3.81 -5.68
CA ILE A 6 12.46 2.56 -6.46
C ILE A 6 11.15 2.09 -7.10
N ILE A 7 10.02 2.20 -6.40
CA ILE A 7 8.71 1.75 -6.90
C ILE A 7 8.29 2.55 -8.16
N PRO A 8 8.31 3.90 -8.16
CA PRO A 8 8.10 4.68 -9.37
C PRO A 8 9.04 4.31 -10.53
N LEU A 9 10.33 4.05 -10.24
CA LEU A 9 11.31 3.69 -11.25
C LEU A 9 11.03 2.33 -11.89
N ILE A 10 10.65 1.32 -11.11
CA ILE A 10 10.25 0.00 -11.62
C ILE A 10 9.03 0.15 -12.52
N ASN A 11 8.02 0.89 -12.08
CA ASN A 11 6.83 1.15 -12.88
C ASN A 11 7.16 1.88 -14.18
N GLY A 12 8.11 2.82 -14.14
CA GLY A 12 8.64 3.49 -15.33
C GLY A 12 9.34 2.53 -16.28
N ILE A 13 10.23 1.67 -15.78
CA ILE A 13 10.96 0.68 -16.59
C ILE A 13 10.02 -0.35 -17.22
N ILE A 14 8.99 -0.79 -16.49
CA ILE A 14 7.97 -1.70 -17.02
C ILE A 14 7.25 -1.06 -18.21
N LYS A 15 6.86 0.21 -18.11
CA LYS A 15 6.24 0.96 -19.22
C LYS A 15 7.19 1.14 -20.40
N LEU A 16 8.48 1.43 -20.14
CA LEU A 16 9.48 1.60 -21.19
C LEU A 16 9.85 0.29 -21.90
N ALA A 17 9.66 -0.86 -21.24
CA ALA A 17 9.90 -2.17 -21.85
C ALA A 17 8.96 -2.48 -23.03
N GLU A 18 7.85 -1.75 -23.17
CA GLU A 18 6.92 -1.84 -24.30
C GLU A 18 7.49 -1.24 -25.60
N ILE A 19 8.57 -0.46 -25.52
CA ILE A 19 9.24 0.15 -26.67
C ILE A 19 10.11 -0.88 -27.40
N LYS A 20 9.98 -0.94 -28.73
CA LYS A 20 10.72 -1.89 -29.59
C LYS A 20 12.18 -1.44 -29.78
N GLY A 21 13.14 -2.36 -29.57
CA GLY A 21 14.54 -2.15 -29.92
C GLY A 21 15.50 -3.00 -29.08
N THR A 22 16.27 -3.89 -29.71
CA THR A 22 17.07 -4.92 -29.01
C THR A 22 18.15 -4.35 -28.08
N LYS A 23 18.84 -3.26 -28.50
CA LYS A 23 19.87 -2.60 -27.66
C LYS A 23 19.26 -1.89 -26.46
N PHE A 24 18.12 -1.23 -26.66
CA PHE A 24 17.37 -0.54 -25.61
C PHE A 24 16.81 -1.54 -24.60
N GLN A 25 16.21 -2.63 -25.08
CA GLN A 25 15.74 -3.72 -24.23
C GLN A 25 16.86 -4.38 -23.43
N TYR A 26 18.03 -4.60 -24.04
CA TYR A 26 19.18 -5.15 -23.32
C TYR A 26 19.62 -4.26 -22.14
N CYS A 27 19.70 -2.94 -22.34
CA CYS A 27 20.00 -1.99 -21.28
C CYS A 27 18.91 -1.97 -20.19
N LEU A 28 17.63 -2.01 -20.59
CA LEU A 28 16.51 -2.06 -19.64
C LEU A 28 16.52 -3.34 -18.80
N ILE A 29 16.78 -4.50 -19.39
CA ILE A 29 16.76 -5.80 -18.68
C ILE A 29 17.81 -5.82 -17.55
N LYS A 30 19.02 -5.34 -17.82
CA LYS A 30 20.10 -5.33 -16.83
C LYS A 30 19.78 -4.42 -15.64
N ASN A 31 19.21 -3.24 -15.90
CA ASN A 31 18.81 -2.29 -14.86
C ASN A 31 17.54 -2.74 -14.13
N ARG A 32 16.61 -3.37 -14.84
CA ARG A 32 15.39 -3.95 -14.26
C ARG A 32 15.70 -5.03 -13.24
N LYS A 33 16.64 -5.93 -13.54
CA LYS A 33 17.02 -7.00 -12.61
C LYS A 33 17.54 -6.44 -11.28
N LYS A 34 18.47 -5.47 -11.34
CA LYS A 34 19.02 -4.81 -10.15
C LYS A 34 17.94 -4.12 -9.32
N LEU A 35 17.07 -3.34 -9.98
CA LEU A 35 15.98 -2.64 -9.28
C LEU A 35 14.96 -3.60 -8.66
N LEU A 36 14.69 -4.74 -9.31
CA LEU A 36 13.81 -5.77 -8.75
C LEU A 36 14.41 -6.45 -7.52
N GLU A 37 15.72 -6.67 -7.50
CA GLU A 37 16.43 -7.20 -6.32
C GLU A 37 16.34 -6.22 -5.15
N GLU A 38 16.64 -4.93 -5.37
CA GLU A 38 16.49 -3.88 -4.35
C GLU A 38 15.05 -3.77 -3.84
N HIS A 39 14.08 -3.78 -4.75
CA HIS A 39 12.66 -3.75 -4.38
C HIS A 39 12.25 -4.94 -3.53
N LYS A 40 12.75 -6.14 -3.85
CA LYS A 40 12.52 -7.33 -3.06
C LYS A 40 13.12 -7.16 -1.65
N THR A 41 14.36 -6.70 -1.55
CA THR A 41 15.02 -6.45 -0.26
C THR A 41 14.26 -5.43 0.59
N ILE A 42 13.76 -4.35 -0.02
CA ILE A 42 12.94 -3.35 0.69
C ILE A 42 11.67 -4.00 1.22
N ILE A 43 10.93 -4.76 0.39
CA ILE A 43 9.69 -5.42 0.81
C ILE A 43 9.94 -6.42 1.94
N GLU A 44 11.04 -7.19 1.88
CA GLU A 44 11.40 -8.15 2.92
C GLU A 44 11.84 -7.46 4.22
N SER A 45 12.32 -6.22 4.13
CA SER A 45 12.76 -5.42 5.28
C SER A 45 11.64 -4.60 5.92
N LEU A 46 10.48 -4.47 5.26
CA LEU A 46 9.31 -3.82 5.85
C LEU A 46 8.83 -4.64 7.05
N GLU A 47 8.71 -3.99 8.20
CA GLU A 47 8.10 -4.61 9.37
C GLU A 47 6.63 -4.90 9.06
N LYS A 48 6.19 -6.09 9.47
CA LYS A 48 4.81 -6.54 9.39
C LYS A 48 4.20 -6.56 10.79
N VAL A 49 2.88 -6.55 10.84
CA VAL A 49 2.14 -6.77 12.08
C VAL A 49 2.59 -8.09 12.72
N PRO A 50 2.92 -8.12 14.03
CA PRO A 50 3.30 -9.35 14.70
C PRO A 50 2.18 -10.39 14.63
N GLU A 51 2.53 -11.68 14.49
CA GLU A 51 1.55 -12.78 14.37
C GLU A 51 0.57 -12.81 15.55
N SER A 52 0.97 -12.33 16.73
CA SER A 52 0.11 -12.20 17.92
C SER A 52 -1.11 -11.28 17.74
N PHE A 53 -1.07 -10.38 16.76
CA PHE A 53 -2.16 -9.45 16.45
C PHE A 53 -3.04 -9.92 15.29
N LYS A 54 -2.76 -11.05 14.66
CA LYS A 54 -3.44 -11.50 13.44
C LYS A 54 -4.95 -11.67 13.61
N ASP A 55 -5.40 -12.26 14.73
CA ASP A 55 -6.83 -12.40 15.03
C ASP A 55 -7.53 -11.04 15.21
N VAL A 56 -6.79 -10.04 15.69
CA VAL A 56 -7.29 -8.67 15.89
C VAL A 56 -7.30 -7.92 14.56
N GLU A 57 -6.25 -8.10 13.76
CA GLU A 57 -6.14 -7.57 12.40
C GLU A 57 -7.29 -8.04 11.52
N GLU A 58 -7.58 -9.34 11.49
CA GLU A 58 -8.69 -9.89 10.69
C GLU A 58 -10.04 -9.29 11.10
N LYS A 59 -10.28 -9.11 12.41
CA LYS A 59 -11.49 -8.46 12.92
C LYS A 59 -11.56 -6.99 12.52
N TYR A 60 -10.44 -6.26 12.67
CA TYR A 60 -10.37 -4.86 12.31
C TYR A 60 -10.61 -4.65 10.81
N ILE A 61 -9.96 -5.46 9.95
CA ILE A 61 -10.12 -5.39 8.49
C ILE A 61 -11.57 -5.65 8.12
N LYS A 62 -12.19 -6.69 8.70
CA LYS A 62 -13.59 -7.00 8.43
C LYS A 62 -14.53 -5.84 8.81
N GLU A 63 -14.38 -5.28 10.01
CA GLU A 63 -15.22 -4.15 10.45
C GLU A 63 -14.96 -2.87 9.63
N ARG A 64 -13.72 -2.66 9.19
CA ARG A 64 -13.37 -1.58 8.27
C ARG A 64 -14.02 -1.77 6.89
N ASP A 65 -13.99 -2.98 6.35
CA ASP A 65 -14.63 -3.30 5.08
C ASP A 65 -16.16 -3.14 5.16
N ASP A 66 -16.76 -3.49 6.29
CA ASP A 66 -18.19 -3.25 6.55
C ASP A 66 -18.50 -1.73 6.59
N LEU A 67 -17.62 -0.90 7.18
CA LEU A 67 -17.75 0.56 7.12
C LEU A 67 -17.63 1.09 5.70
N LEU A 68 -16.66 0.61 4.92
CA LEU A 68 -16.52 1.00 3.51
C LEU A 68 -17.74 0.57 2.70
N ASN A 69 -18.24 -0.64 2.89
CA ASN A 69 -19.47 -1.12 2.26
C ASN A 69 -20.70 -0.32 2.65
N LYS A 70 -20.72 0.32 3.82
CA LYS A 70 -21.84 1.15 4.28
C LYS A 70 -21.79 2.57 3.70
N TYR A 71 -20.61 3.14 3.54
CA TYR A 71 -20.43 4.56 3.24
C TYR A 71 -19.90 4.86 1.83
N CYS A 72 -19.31 3.89 1.14
CA CYS A 72 -18.84 4.07 -0.22
C CYS A 72 -19.99 4.01 -1.24
N GLU A 73 -19.79 4.72 -2.36
CA GLU A 73 -20.69 4.66 -3.51
C GLU A 73 -20.66 3.27 -4.16
N LYS A 74 -21.83 2.78 -4.57
CA LYS A 74 -21.99 1.45 -5.16
C LYS A 74 -22.55 1.54 -6.58
N ASP A 75 -22.11 0.61 -7.42
CA ASP A 75 -22.67 0.41 -8.75
C ASP A 75 -24.05 -0.27 -8.69
N LYS A 76 -24.67 -0.46 -9.86
CA LYS A 76 -25.98 -1.12 -9.99
C LYS A 76 -25.96 -2.59 -9.57
N SER A 77 -24.78 -3.19 -9.43
CA SER A 77 -24.56 -4.57 -9.00
C SER A 77 -24.23 -4.67 -7.50
N GLY A 78 -24.18 -3.55 -6.78
CA GLY A 78 -23.88 -3.49 -5.36
C GLY A 78 -22.40 -3.48 -5.00
N ASN A 79 -21.50 -3.38 -5.99
CA ASN A 79 -20.05 -3.31 -5.76
C ASN A 79 -19.60 -1.86 -5.54
N ILE A 80 -18.57 -1.66 -4.73
CA ILE A 80 -17.99 -0.33 -4.50
C ILE A 80 -17.39 0.22 -5.80
N ILE A 81 -17.78 1.44 -6.18
CA ILE A 81 -17.20 2.16 -7.31
C ILE A 81 -15.80 2.62 -6.93
N LYS A 82 -14.80 2.19 -7.70
CA LYS A 82 -13.40 2.64 -7.58
C LYS A 82 -13.08 3.55 -8.76
N ALA A 83 -12.54 4.74 -8.48
CA ALA A 83 -12.01 5.63 -9.49
C ALA A 83 -10.81 4.98 -10.20
N ALA A 84 -10.40 5.53 -11.36
CA ALA A 84 -9.29 5.00 -12.16
C ALA A 84 -7.94 4.94 -11.40
N ASN A 85 -7.79 5.72 -10.33
CA ASN A 85 -6.64 5.72 -9.42
C ASN A 85 -6.82 4.79 -8.20
N GLY A 86 -7.89 3.99 -8.15
CA GLY A 86 -8.22 3.10 -7.04
C GLY A 86 -8.86 3.77 -5.83
N GLN A 87 -9.08 5.09 -5.86
CA GLN A 87 -9.76 5.80 -4.77
C GLN A 87 -11.25 5.46 -4.75
N MET A 88 -11.84 5.48 -3.56
CA MET A 88 -13.27 5.23 -3.36
C MET A 88 -13.98 6.54 -3.00
N THR A 89 -15.19 6.74 -3.54
CA THR A 89 -16.03 7.89 -3.19
C THR A 89 -16.83 7.55 -1.93
N ILE A 90 -16.71 8.40 -0.90
CA ILE A 90 -17.47 8.26 0.35
C ILE A 90 -18.65 9.22 0.32
N ASN A 91 -19.88 8.67 0.43
CA ASN A 91 -21.12 9.44 0.34
C ASN A 91 -21.37 10.34 1.57
N LYS A 92 -20.90 9.92 2.75
CA LYS A 92 -21.09 10.63 4.03
C LYS A 92 -19.78 10.75 4.80
N PRO A 93 -18.87 11.64 4.36
CA PRO A 93 -17.52 11.72 4.92
C PRO A 93 -17.51 11.96 6.43
N ASP A 94 -18.35 12.86 6.94
CA ASP A 94 -18.39 13.18 8.37
C ASP A 94 -18.86 12.01 9.24
N GLN A 95 -19.80 11.21 8.74
CA GLN A 95 -20.29 10.03 9.45
C GLN A 95 -19.28 8.89 9.38
N PHE A 96 -18.65 8.71 8.23
CA PHE A 96 -17.56 7.75 8.05
C PHE A 96 -16.42 8.05 9.01
N LEU A 97 -15.94 9.30 9.08
CA LEU A 97 -14.84 9.69 9.99
C LEU A 97 -15.19 9.46 11.46
N LYS A 98 -16.45 9.69 11.87
CA LYS A 98 -16.91 9.39 13.22
C LYS A 98 -16.90 7.89 13.53
N ASP A 99 -17.40 7.07 12.62
CA ASP A 99 -17.46 5.62 12.81
C ASP A 99 -16.07 4.97 12.68
N GLU A 100 -15.22 5.48 11.79
CA GLU A 100 -13.82 5.07 11.67
C GLU A 100 -13.04 5.39 12.95
N LYS A 101 -13.27 6.59 13.54
CA LYS A 101 -12.65 6.94 14.82
C LYS A 101 -13.07 5.99 15.94
N LYS A 102 -14.36 5.67 16.04
CA LYS A 102 -14.87 4.68 17.00
C LYS A 102 -14.25 3.30 16.78
N LEU A 103 -14.07 2.89 15.52
CA LEU A 103 -13.42 1.63 15.19
C LEU A 103 -11.96 1.62 15.68
N LYS A 104 -11.21 2.71 15.45
CA LYS A 104 -9.84 2.85 15.96
C LYS A 104 -9.79 2.83 17.50
N GLU A 105 -10.74 3.51 18.17
CA GLU A 105 -10.86 3.51 19.63
C GLU A 105 -11.23 2.12 20.20
N LYS A 106 -11.88 1.26 19.42
CA LYS A 106 -12.20 -0.13 19.80
C LYS A 106 -10.98 -1.05 19.76
N TYR A 107 -9.98 -0.75 18.94
CA TYR A 107 -8.77 -1.56 18.75
C TYR A 107 -7.47 -0.79 19.08
N PRO A 108 -7.36 -0.17 20.27
CA PRO A 108 -6.31 0.80 20.56
C PRO A 108 -4.90 0.19 20.50
N GLU A 109 -4.73 -1.05 20.97
CA GLU A 109 -3.44 -1.75 20.97
C GLU A 109 -2.96 -2.06 19.55
N TYR A 110 -3.87 -2.54 18.69
CA TYR A 110 -3.56 -2.82 17.29
C TYR A 110 -3.23 -1.54 16.52
N ILE A 111 -3.99 -0.46 16.72
CA ILE A 111 -3.69 0.84 16.10
C ILE A 111 -2.34 1.39 16.57
N THR A 112 -2.03 1.28 17.86
CA THR A 112 -0.74 1.73 18.39
C THR A 112 0.42 0.94 17.78
N GLU A 113 0.26 -0.36 17.57
CA GLU A 113 1.29 -1.18 16.94
C GLU A 113 1.44 -0.87 15.45
N LEU A 114 0.33 -0.67 14.73
CA LEU A 114 0.36 -0.19 13.35
C LEU A 114 1.11 1.14 13.22
N ASP A 115 0.83 2.12 14.09
CA ASP A 115 1.49 3.43 14.07
C ASP A 115 3.01 3.30 14.29
N LYS A 116 3.48 2.34 15.10
CA LYS A 116 4.91 2.09 15.28
C LYS A 116 5.54 1.50 14.02
N ILE A 117 4.87 0.51 13.42
CA ILE A 117 5.32 -0.15 12.19
C ILE A 117 5.39 0.87 11.06
N ASP A 118 4.36 1.70 10.90
CA ASP A 118 4.32 2.74 9.87
C ASP A 118 5.46 3.74 10.04
N LYS A 119 5.74 4.20 11.26
CA LYS A 119 6.89 5.10 11.54
C LYS A 119 8.22 4.45 11.20
N LYS A 120 8.43 3.19 11.57
CA LYS A 120 9.68 2.47 11.26
C LYS A 120 9.84 2.24 9.76
N ASN A 121 8.76 1.85 9.08
CA ASN A 121 8.73 1.68 7.64
C ASN A 121 8.93 3.01 6.90
N GLU A 122 8.42 4.13 7.43
CA GLU A 122 8.68 5.46 6.88
C GLU A 122 10.16 5.84 6.98
N VAL A 123 10.83 5.51 8.09
CA VAL A 123 12.28 5.68 8.22
C VAL A 123 12.99 4.84 7.15
N LEU A 124 12.68 3.55 7.04
CA LEU A 124 13.27 2.65 6.04
C LEU A 124 13.09 3.18 4.61
N LEU A 125 11.89 3.67 4.28
CA LEU A 125 11.57 4.19 2.95
C LEU A 125 12.27 5.53 2.63
N ASN A 126 12.67 6.28 3.65
CA ASN A 126 13.41 7.53 3.50
C ASN A 126 14.93 7.38 3.61
N THR A 127 15.43 6.20 4.02
CA THR A 127 16.85 5.85 3.97
C THR A 127 17.35 5.75 2.52
N ASP A 128 18.64 6.04 2.33
CA ASP A 128 19.30 5.88 1.05
C ASP A 128 19.33 4.41 0.60
N CYS A 129 19.06 4.19 -0.68
CA CYS A 129 19.21 2.88 -1.32
C CYS A 129 20.69 2.50 -1.40
N ASN A 130 20.98 1.21 -1.24
CA ASN A 130 22.33 0.64 -1.36
C ASN A 130 22.74 0.38 -2.82
N VAL A 131 22.42 1.30 -3.74
CA VAL A 131 22.70 1.17 -5.20
C VAL A 131 24.11 1.62 -5.55
#